data_AF-A0A523S4X6-F1
#
_entry.id   AF-A0A523S4X6-F1
#
_cell.length_a   1.000
_cell.length_b   1.000
_cell.length_c   1.000
_cell.angle_alpha   90.00
_cell.angle_beta   90.00
_cell.angle_gamma   90.00
#
_symmetry.space_group_name_H-M   'P 1'
#
loop_
_entity.id
_entity.type
_entity.pdbx_description
1 polymer ?
#
loop_
_entity_poly.entity_id
_entity_poly.type
_entity_poly.pdbx_seq_one_letter_code
_entity_poly.pdbx_strand_id
1 'polypeptide(L)'
;MRKIALADKLKYEKVPWGLTKTLIEPQNVGSKKLKVSITEYLPGQIHKLHSYRDQEEVIFVVSDKKITETAEDRRAIGPTYPPRRIW
;
A
#
# COMPACT_ATOMS: atom_id res chain seq x y z
N MET A 1 -23.48 -1.45 -11.34
CA MET A 1 -22.74 -2.57 -11.97
C MET A 1 -21.43 -2.75 -11.20
N ARG A 2 -21.10 -3.96 -10.76
CA ARG A 2 -19.83 -4.23 -10.04
C ARG A 2 -18.71 -4.39 -11.07
N LYS A 3 -17.59 -3.69 -10.89
CA LYS A 3 -16.39 -3.84 -11.73
C LYS A 3 -15.35 -4.65 -10.96
N ILE A 4 -14.72 -5.61 -11.63
CA ILE A 4 -13.64 -6.43 -11.08
C ILE A 4 -12.33 -5.96 -11.71
N ALA A 5 -11.37 -5.55 -10.89
CA ALA A 5 -10.02 -5.24 -11.33
C ALA A 5 -9.15 -6.49 -11.24
N LEU A 6 -8.52 -6.89 -12.35
CA LEU A 6 -7.59 -8.02 -12.41
C LEU A 6 -6.17 -7.49 -12.25
N ALA A 7 -5.50 -7.86 -11.16
CA ALA A 7 -4.18 -7.36 -10.81
C ALA A 7 -3.14 -7.55 -11.92
N ASP A 8 -3.21 -8.66 -12.65
CA ASP A 8 -2.23 -9.01 -13.69
C ASP A 8 -2.41 -8.21 -14.99
N LYS A 9 -3.54 -7.51 -15.13
CA LYS A 9 -3.80 -6.63 -16.28
C LYS A 9 -3.34 -5.19 -16.04
N LEU A 10 -2.99 -4.85 -14.80
CA LEU A 10 -2.53 -3.52 -14.42
C LEU A 10 -1.01 -3.51 -14.35
N LYS A 11 -0.42 -2.47 -14.95
CA LYS A 11 1.03 -2.28 -14.96
C LYS A 11 1.47 -1.62 -13.66
N TYR A 12 2.66 -2.01 -13.20
CA TYR A 12 3.35 -1.28 -12.16
C TYR A 12 3.89 0.05 -12.69
N GLU A 13 3.78 1.07 -11.86
CA GLU A 13 4.38 2.38 -12.02
C GLU A 13 5.49 2.56 -11.00
N LYS A 14 6.54 3.31 -11.38
CA LYS A 14 7.67 3.55 -10.49
C LYS A 14 7.33 4.67 -9.50
N VAL A 15 7.63 4.44 -8.24
CA VAL A 15 7.56 5.42 -7.15
C VAL A 15 8.91 5.52 -6.44
N PRO A 16 9.18 6.57 -5.64
CA PRO A 16 10.49 6.75 -4.99
C PRO A 16 10.93 5.59 -4.08
N TRP A 17 9.99 4.78 -3.60
CA TRP A 17 10.21 3.64 -2.70
C TRP A 17 9.99 2.27 -3.34
N GLY A 18 9.68 2.22 -4.64
CA GLY A 18 9.60 0.95 -5.37
C GLY A 18 8.67 1.01 -6.57
N LEU A 19 7.78 0.02 -6.63
CA LEU A 19 6.79 -0.13 -7.71
C LEU A 19 5.39 -0.17 -7.10
N THR A 20 4.42 0.50 -7.70
CA THR A 20 3.02 0.46 -7.25
C THR A 20 2.05 0.30 -8.42
N LYS A 21 0.94 -0.40 -8.21
CA LYS A 21 -0.19 -0.41 -9.14
C LYS A 21 -1.48 -0.25 -8.36
N THR A 22 -2.39 0.58 -8.86
CA THR A 22 -3.65 0.87 -8.18
C THR A 22 -4.78 0.00 -8.75
N LEU A 23 -5.32 -0.90 -7.95
CA LEU A 23 -6.42 -1.80 -8.34
C LEU A 23 -7.77 -1.07 -8.31
N ILE A 24 -8.02 -0.38 -7.20
CA ILE A 24 -9.29 0.29 -6.92
C ILE A 24 -9.01 1.77 -6.83
N GLU A 25 -9.63 2.52 -7.73
CA GLU A 25 -9.63 3.99 -7.79
C GLU A 25 -10.78 4.46 -8.69
N PRO A 26 -11.10 5.77 -8.72
CA PRO A 26 -12.15 6.28 -9.59
C PRO A 26 -12.00 5.86 -11.06
N GLN A 27 -10.78 5.85 -11.57
CA GLN A 27 -10.43 5.59 -12.97
C GLN A 27 -10.68 4.13 -13.36
N ASN A 28 -10.35 3.18 -12.48
CA ASN A 28 -10.43 1.75 -12.80
C ASN A 28 -11.81 1.16 -12.50
N VAL A 29 -12.38 1.49 -11.33
CA VAL A 29 -13.61 0.86 -10.84
C VAL A 29 -14.67 1.85 -10.39
N GLY A 30 -14.44 3.17 -10.50
CA GLY A 30 -15.40 4.21 -10.11
C GLY A 30 -15.49 4.45 -8.60
N SER A 31 -14.55 3.93 -7.82
CA SER A 31 -14.53 4.09 -6.36
C SER A 31 -14.11 5.50 -5.96
N LYS A 32 -14.93 6.20 -5.17
CA LYS A 32 -14.63 7.54 -4.65
C LYS A 32 -14.14 7.56 -3.20
N LYS A 33 -14.29 6.46 -2.47
CA LYS A 33 -14.08 6.39 -1.01
C LYS A 33 -13.00 5.40 -0.58
N LEU A 34 -12.52 4.58 -1.52
CA LEU A 34 -11.52 3.56 -1.24
C LEU A 34 -10.52 3.54 -2.39
N LYS A 35 -9.23 3.57 -2.04
CA LYS A 35 -8.12 3.26 -2.93
C LYS A 35 -7.45 1.99 -2.46
N VAL A 36 -7.17 1.06 -3.36
CA VAL A 36 -6.40 -0.16 -3.06
C VAL A 36 -5.26 -0.26 -4.05
N SER A 37 -4.04 -0.37 -3.55
CA SER A 37 -2.83 -0.49 -4.36
C SER A 37 -2.02 -1.70 -3.92
N ILE A 38 -1.30 -2.31 -4.85
CA ILE A 38 -0.23 -3.27 -4.55
C ILE A 38 1.08 -2.52 -4.73
N THR A 39 1.93 -2.55 -3.70
CA THR A 39 3.22 -1.88 -3.71
C THR A 39 4.33 -2.89 -3.39
N GLU A 40 5.34 -2.91 -4.23
CA GLU A 40 6.59 -3.65 -4.03
C GLU A 40 7.67 -2.67 -3.60
N TYR A 41 8.13 -2.79 -2.36
CA TYR A 41 9.26 -2.00 -1.85
C TYR A 41 10.57 -2.62 -2.32
N LEU A 42 11.32 -1.88 -3.15
CA LEU A 42 12.56 -2.40 -3.73
C LEU A 42 13.72 -2.38 -2.71
N PRO A 43 14.69 -3.30 -2.81
CA PRO A 43 15.85 -3.33 -1.92
C PRO A 43 16.58 -1.99 -1.86
N GLY A 44 16.92 -1.55 -0.64
CA GLY A 44 17.62 -0.28 -0.40
C GLY A 44 16.74 0.98 -0.49
N GLN A 45 15.45 0.84 -0.83
CA GLN A 45 14.52 1.95 -0.89
C GLN A 45 13.64 2.02 0.37
N ILE A 46 13.34 3.24 0.82
CA ILE A 46 12.59 3.49 2.06
C ILE A 46 11.38 4.37 1.74
N HIS A 47 10.22 3.95 2.23
CA HIS A 47 9.05 4.81 2.33
C HIS A 47 9.24 5.73 3.53
N LYS A 48 9.62 6.99 3.27
CA LYS A 48 9.92 7.95 4.33
C LYS A 48 8.69 8.17 5.22
N LEU A 49 8.91 8.47 6.49
CA LEU A 49 7.85 8.84 7.42
C LEU A 49 7.08 10.07 6.89
N HIS A 50 5.76 9.97 6.77
CA HIS A 50 4.87 11.06 6.35
C HIS A 50 3.44 10.75 6.82
N SER A 51 2.62 11.76 7.05
CA SER A 51 1.21 11.56 7.38
C SER A 51 0.32 12.35 6.42
N TYR A 52 -0.92 11.89 6.27
CA TYR A 52 -1.95 12.59 5.52
C TYR A 52 -3.07 13.00 6.47
N ARG A 53 -3.67 14.17 6.26
CA ARG A 53 -4.69 14.73 7.17
C ARG A 53 -6.10 14.19 6.90
N ASP A 54 -6.34 13.72 5.69
CA ASP A 54 -7.67 13.48 5.13
C ASP A 54 -7.87 12.03 4.66
N GLN A 55 -6.89 11.16 4.87
CA GLN A 55 -6.97 9.74 4.54
C GLN A 55 -6.38 8.87 5.63
N GLU A 56 -7.05 7.74 5.87
CA GLU A 56 -6.51 6.63 6.66
C GLU A 56 -5.87 5.61 5.72
N GLU A 57 -4.73 5.04 6.12
CA GLU A 57 -4.05 3.99 5.35
C GLU A 57 -3.89 2.73 6.19
N VAL A 58 -4.27 1.59 5.61
CA VAL A 58 -4.06 0.26 6.19
C VAL A 58 -3.21 -0.56 5.24
N ILE A 59 -2.08 -1.06 5.73
CA ILE A 59 -1.15 -1.88 4.94
C ILE A 59 -1.27 -3.35 5.35
N PHE A 60 -1.44 -4.19 4.34
CA PHE A 60 -1.37 -5.64 4.42
C PHE A 60 -0.04 -6.09 3.81
N VAL A 61 0.86 -6.67 4.61
CA VAL A 61 2.11 -7.22 4.09
C VAL A 61 1.86 -8.64 3.63
N VAL A 62 2.05 -8.89 2.33
CA VAL A 62 1.78 -10.20 1.72
C VAL A 62 3.04 -11.06 1.51
N SER A 63 4.22 -10.43 1.50
CA SER A 63 5.51 -11.11 1.33
C SER A 63 6.62 -10.43 2.13
N ASP A 64 7.56 -11.25 2.63
CA ASP A 64 8.74 -10.88 3.42
C ASP A 64 8.48 -10.15 4.75
N LYS A 65 9.50 -10.15 5.61
CA LYS A 65 9.52 -9.31 6.81
C LYS A 65 10.14 -7.96 6.51
N LYS A 66 9.62 -6.90 7.14
CA LYS A 66 10.10 -5.52 7.03
C LYS A 66 9.98 -4.82 8.40
N ILE A 67 10.55 -3.63 8.50
CA ILE A 67 10.39 -2.74 9.66
C ILE A 67 9.48 -1.59 9.25
N THR A 68 8.52 -1.26 10.10
CA THR A 68 7.68 -0.06 10.01
C THR A 68 8.02 0.87 11.16
N GLU A 69 7.84 2.16 10.93
CA GLU A 69 7.97 3.20 11.94
C GLU A 69 6.75 4.11 11.85
N THR A 70 6.09 4.37 12.97
CA THR A 70 5.05 5.41 13.14
C THR A 70 5.51 6.39 14.22
N ALA A 71 4.67 7.40 14.54
CA ALA A 71 4.96 8.31 15.63
C ALA A 71 5.06 7.59 16.99
N GLU A 72 4.33 6.50 17.20
CA GLU A 72 4.28 5.79 18.48
C GLU A 72 5.25 4.62 18.59
N ASP A 73 5.62 3.96 17.48
CA ASP A 73 6.43 2.75 17.53
C ASP A 73 7.35 2.53 16.32
N ARG A 74 8.32 1.63 16.52
CA ARG A 74 9.11 1.00 15.46
C ARG A 74 9.10 -0.51 15.67
N ARG A 75 8.60 -1.27 14.69
CA ARG A 75 8.42 -2.72 14.85
C ARG A 75 8.54 -3.50 13.55
N ALA A 76 8.69 -4.82 13.68
CA ALA A 76 8.64 -5.74 12.54
C ALA A 76 7.20 -5.95 12.06
N ILE A 77 7.04 -6.07 10.74
CA ILE A 77 5.82 -6.45 10.03
C ILE A 77 6.13 -7.56 9.02
N GLY A 78 5.11 -8.28 8.57
CA GLY A 78 5.24 -9.39 7.63
C GLY A 78 3.93 -10.15 7.45
N PRO A 79 3.90 -11.22 6.63
CA PRO A 79 2.68 -11.95 6.27
C PRO A 79 1.92 -12.58 7.42
N THR A 80 2.62 -12.90 8.52
CA THR A 80 2.02 -13.51 9.71
C THR A 80 1.57 -12.49 10.76
N TYR A 81 1.75 -11.19 10.48
CA TYR A 81 1.36 -10.12 11.39
C TYR A 81 -0.01 -9.55 10.98
N PRO A 82 -0.83 -9.07 11.93
CA PRO A 82 -2.09 -8.45 11.60
C PRO A 82 -1.86 -7.18 10.73
N PRO A 83 -2.84 -6.82 9.88
CA PRO A 83 -2.79 -5.60 9.09
C PRO A 83 -2.62 -4.39 10.00
N ARG A 84 -1.89 -3.39 9.52
CA ARG A 84 -1.55 -2.22 10.33
C ARG A 84 -2.18 -0.97 9.73
N ARG A 85 -2.95 -0.25 10.55
CA ARG A 85 -3.26 1.16 10.31
C ARG A 85 -2.02 1.99 10.62
N ILE A 86 -1.54 2.76 9.65
CA ILE A 86 -0.27 3.47 9.79
C ILE A 86 -0.49 4.95 10.15
N TRP A 87 -1.72 5.49 9.97
CA TRP A 87 -2.10 6.88 10.28
C TRP A 87 -3.57 6.97 10.70
#